data_AF-A0A4Q1SLL4-F1
#
_entry.id   AF-A0A4Q1SLL4-F1
#
_cell.length_a   1.000
_cell.length_b   1.000
_cell.length_c   1.000
_cell.angle_alpha   90.00
_cell.angle_beta   90.00
_cell.angle_gamma   90.00
#
_symmetry.space_group_name_H-M   'P 1'
#
loop_
_entity.id
_entity.type
_entity.pdbx_description
1 polymer ?
#
loop_
_entity_poly.entity_id
_entity_poly.type
_entity_poly.pdbx_seq_one_letter_code
_entity_poly.pdbx_strand_id
1 'polypeptide(L)'
;DSRLPMYERGTEIQNRRQVSVVSLEECENVARELGVKEILPEWLGANLLISGIDDLTKLRMGSRIMFPSGAVIICEGENPPCIHPGKVIEEKTQQVKIAPKFVKAAHQKRGIVCSVERPGEI
;
A
#
# COMPACT_ATOMS: atom_id res chain seq x y z
N ASP A 1 1.24 9.83 13.93
CA ASP A 1 1.73 8.76 13.02
C ASP A 1 3.22 8.58 13.29
N SER A 2 3.73 7.35 13.55
CA SER A 2 5.17 7.15 13.81
C SER A 2 6.06 7.53 12.62
N ARG A 3 5.45 7.75 11.44
CA ARG A 3 6.11 8.18 10.21
C ARG A 3 6.19 9.71 10.06
N LEU A 4 5.67 10.48 11.02
CA LEU A 4 5.70 11.95 11.04
C LEU A 4 6.41 12.45 12.32
N PRO A 5 7.76 12.41 12.36
CA PRO A 5 8.53 12.65 13.58
C PRO A 5 8.49 14.09 14.08
N MET A 6 8.01 15.04 13.26
CA MET A 6 7.84 16.44 13.65
C MET A 6 6.63 16.67 14.58
N TYR A 7 5.77 15.67 14.78
CA TYR A 7 4.63 15.74 15.69
C TYR A 7 4.77 14.70 16.80
N GLU A 8 4.31 15.05 18.00
CA GLU A 8 4.24 14.09 19.10
C GLU A 8 3.28 12.94 18.77
N ARG A 9 3.52 11.77 19.38
CA ARG A 9 2.65 10.62 19.16
C ARG A 9 1.28 10.89 19.77
N GLY A 10 0.24 10.85 18.95
CA GLY A 10 -1.15 11.09 19.37
C GLY A 10 -1.66 12.48 19.02
N THR A 11 -0.80 13.38 18.50
CA THR A 11 -1.24 14.67 17.96
C THR A 11 -2.27 14.48 16.85
N GLU A 12 -3.41 15.16 16.97
CA GLU A 12 -4.41 15.23 15.91
C GLU A 12 -3.84 16.01 14.71
N ILE A 13 -3.91 15.40 13.54
CA ILE A 13 -3.38 15.94 12.29
C ILE A 13 -4.29 15.56 11.13
N GLN A 14 -4.12 16.22 9.98
CA GLN A 14 -4.79 15.83 8.75
C GLN A 14 -4.42 14.39 8.35
N ASN A 15 -5.43 13.58 8.03
CA ASN A 15 -5.21 12.25 7.47
C ASN A 15 -4.90 12.33 5.97
N ARG A 16 -3.61 12.23 5.60
CA ARG A 16 -3.13 12.08 4.20
C ARG A 16 -3.08 10.63 3.72
N ARG A 17 -3.59 9.68 4.51
CA ARG A 17 -3.52 8.24 4.24
C ARG A 17 -4.92 7.63 4.30
N GLN A 18 -5.85 8.26 3.59
CA GLN A 18 -7.26 7.92 3.63
C GLN A 18 -7.53 6.62 2.86
N VAL A 19 -6.83 6.44 1.73
CA VAL A 19 -6.96 5.29 0.85
C VAL A 19 -5.58 4.70 0.60
N SER A 20 -5.47 3.38 0.62
CA SER A 20 -4.26 2.66 0.23
C SER A 20 -4.50 1.91 -1.08
N VAL A 21 -3.55 2.02 -2.00
CA VAL A 21 -3.64 1.45 -3.35
C VAL A 21 -2.44 0.56 -3.60
N VAL A 22 -2.67 -0.62 -4.16
CA VAL A 22 -1.64 -1.56 -4.60
C VAL A 22 -1.86 -1.93 -6.06
N SER A 23 -0.80 -2.36 -6.73
CA SER A 23 -0.87 -2.94 -8.07
C SER A 23 -0.77 -4.46 -8.01
N LEU A 24 -1.42 -5.14 -8.95
CA LEU A 24 -1.33 -6.59 -9.10
C LEU A 24 0.12 -7.01 -9.36
N GLU A 25 0.81 -6.25 -10.20
CA GLU A 25 2.18 -6.50 -10.64
C GLU A 25 3.17 -6.45 -9.47
N GLU A 26 3.06 -5.46 -8.58
CA GLU A 26 3.89 -5.40 -7.38
C GLU A 26 3.55 -6.51 -6.39
N CYS A 27 2.26 -6.85 -6.21
CA CYS A 27 1.85 -7.98 -5.37
C CYS A 27 2.47 -9.29 -5.86
N GLU A 28 2.42 -9.57 -7.16
CA GLU A 28 3.04 -10.76 -7.77
C GLU A 28 4.57 -10.75 -7.62
N ASN A 29 5.20 -9.59 -7.80
CA ASN A 29 6.64 -9.45 -7.61
C ASN A 29 7.05 -9.74 -6.16
N VAL A 30 6.32 -9.22 -5.18
CA VAL A 30 6.56 -9.49 -3.76
C VAL A 30 6.29 -10.96 -3.44
N ALA A 31 5.22 -11.56 -3.97
CA ALA A 31 4.91 -12.98 -3.78
C ALA A 31 6.05 -13.88 -4.27
N ARG A 32 6.55 -13.59 -5.48
CA ARG A 32 7.68 -14.31 -6.10
C ARG A 32 8.96 -14.17 -5.28
N GLU A 33 9.26 -12.97 -4.81
CA GLU A 33 10.45 -12.70 -3.98
C GLU A 33 10.38 -13.40 -2.62
N LEU A 34 9.18 -13.55 -2.06
CA LEU A 34 8.95 -14.27 -0.80
C LEU A 34 8.85 -15.79 -0.96
N GLY A 35 8.69 -16.30 -2.18
CA GLY A 35 8.45 -17.73 -2.42
C GLY A 35 7.08 -18.20 -1.92
N VAL A 36 6.08 -17.32 -1.96
CA VAL A 36 4.69 -17.64 -1.62
C VAL A 36 3.84 -17.68 -2.89
N LYS A 37 2.71 -18.40 -2.84
CA LYS A 37 1.82 -18.56 -4.00
C LYS A 37 1.26 -17.24 -4.50
N GLU A 38 0.86 -16.36 -3.58
CA GLU A 38 0.22 -15.09 -3.88
C GLU A 38 0.35 -14.16 -2.68
N ILE A 39 0.15 -12.87 -2.92
CA ILE A 39 -0.03 -11.86 -1.88
C ILE A 39 -1.33 -11.13 -2.18
N LEU A 40 -2.33 -11.35 -1.34
CA LEU A 40 -3.64 -10.73 -1.53
C LEU A 40 -3.66 -9.30 -0.95
N PRO A 41 -4.29 -8.32 -1.63
CA PRO A 41 -4.39 -6.93 -1.17
C PRO A 41 -4.93 -6.79 0.26
N GLU A 42 -5.88 -7.65 0.63
CA GLU A 42 -6.54 -7.71 1.93
C GLU A 42 -5.56 -8.04 3.06
N TRP A 43 -4.56 -8.89 2.80
CA TRP A 43 -3.53 -9.22 3.79
C TRP A 43 -2.65 -8.03 4.12
N LEU A 44 -2.56 -7.11 3.16
CA LEU A 44 -1.79 -5.90 3.31
C LEU A 44 -2.63 -4.74 3.86
N GLY A 45 -3.96 -4.90 3.95
CA GLY A 45 -4.90 -3.86 4.34
C GLY A 45 -5.11 -2.80 3.25
N ALA A 46 -4.99 -3.20 1.98
CA ALA A 46 -5.24 -2.30 0.85
C ALA A 46 -6.75 -2.04 0.64
N ASN A 47 -7.10 -0.83 0.17
CA ASN A 47 -8.48 -0.49 -0.19
C ASN A 47 -8.76 -0.74 -1.67
N LEU A 48 -7.76 -0.53 -2.52
CA LEU A 48 -7.87 -0.66 -3.98
C LEU A 48 -6.72 -1.50 -4.53
N LEU A 49 -7.08 -2.44 -5.40
CA LEU A 49 -6.17 -3.15 -6.28
C LEU A 49 -6.37 -2.63 -7.71
N ILE A 50 -5.28 -2.29 -8.38
CA ILE A 50 -5.29 -1.89 -9.79
C ILE A 50 -4.31 -2.77 -10.58
N SER A 51 -4.40 -2.70 -11.91
CA SER A 51 -3.49 -3.37 -12.84
C SER A 51 -3.17 -2.46 -14.02
N GLY A 52 -2.13 -2.80 -14.78
CA GLY A 52 -1.61 -2.04 -15.91
C GLY A 52 -0.54 -1.02 -15.53
N ILE A 53 -0.03 -1.05 -14.29
CA ILE A 53 1.02 -0.13 -13.80
C ILE A 53 2.07 -0.91 -13.03
N ASP A 54 3.15 -1.30 -13.72
CA ASP A 54 4.23 -2.13 -13.14
C ASP A 54 4.93 -1.50 -11.92
N ASP A 55 5.06 -0.17 -11.93
CA ASP A 55 5.84 0.61 -10.96
C ASP A 55 4.94 1.58 -10.16
N LEU A 56 3.76 1.13 -9.71
CA LEU A 56 2.80 1.98 -9.00
C LEU A 56 3.41 2.70 -7.79
N THR A 57 4.29 2.06 -7.01
CA THR A 57 4.93 2.68 -5.83
C THR A 57 5.76 3.91 -6.20
N LYS A 58 6.24 4.01 -7.44
CA LYS A 58 7.01 5.16 -7.94
C LYS A 58 6.12 6.31 -8.43
N LEU A 59 4.80 6.19 -8.34
CA LEU A 59 3.87 7.25 -8.75
C LEU A 59 4.17 8.52 -7.96
N ARG A 60 4.40 9.62 -8.67
CA ARG A 60 4.80 10.89 -8.05
C ARG A 60 3.69 11.41 -7.13
N MET A 61 4.09 11.97 -6.00
CA MET A 61 3.18 12.71 -5.12
C MET A 61 2.50 13.84 -5.91
N GLY A 62 1.19 14.00 -5.71
CA GLY A 62 0.36 14.94 -6.47
C GLY A 62 -0.22 14.39 -7.78
N SER A 63 0.12 13.15 -8.17
CA SER A 63 -0.57 12.48 -9.29
C SER A 63 -2.02 12.18 -8.92
N ARG A 64 -2.95 12.24 -9.90
CA ARG A 64 -4.38 11.94 -9.70
C ARG A 64 -4.74 10.59 -10.28
N ILE A 65 -5.56 9.84 -9.55
CA ILE A 65 -6.31 8.69 -10.07
C ILE A 65 -7.76 9.15 -10.16
N MET A 66 -8.27 9.19 -11.39
CA MET A 66 -9.61 9.70 -11.71
C MET A 66 -10.51 8.54 -12.09
N PHE A 67 -11.66 8.44 -11.44
CA PHE A 67 -12.66 7.40 -11.71
C PHE A 67 -13.71 7.89 -12.71
N PRO A 68 -14.43 6.99 -13.40
CA PRO A 68 -15.44 7.38 -14.40
C PRO A 68 -16.57 8.27 -13.87
N SER A 69 -16.96 8.12 -12.60
CA SER A 69 -17.92 9.01 -11.91
C SER A 69 -17.41 10.44 -11.75
N GLY A 70 -16.10 10.65 -11.95
CA GLY A 70 -15.39 11.86 -11.67
C GLY A 70 -14.86 11.96 -10.23
N ALA A 71 -15.00 10.92 -9.40
CA ALA A 71 -14.26 10.83 -8.14
C ALA A 71 -12.74 10.91 -8.40
N VAL A 72 -11.99 11.56 -7.51
CA VAL A 72 -10.54 11.71 -7.64
C VAL A 72 -9.87 11.47 -6.30
N ILE A 73 -8.85 10.60 -6.33
CA ILE A 73 -7.89 10.48 -5.24
C ILE A 73 -6.53 11.00 -5.71
N ILE A 74 -5.81 11.69 -4.82
CA ILE A 74 -4.49 12.25 -5.09
C ILE A 74 -3.43 11.44 -4.35
N CYS A 75 -2.35 11.10 -5.05
CA CYS A 75 -1.22 10.36 -4.51
C CYS A 75 -0.46 11.19 -3.47
N GLU A 76 -0.33 10.63 -2.28
CA GLU A 76 0.35 11.23 -1.12
C GLU A 76 1.72 10.57 -0.88
N GLY A 77 2.17 9.72 -1.81
CA GLY A 77 3.47 9.07 -1.84
C GLY A 77 3.43 7.57 -1.54
N GLU A 78 4.62 6.98 -1.51
CA GLU A 78 4.84 5.56 -1.18
C GLU A 78 4.22 5.20 0.18
N ASN A 79 3.70 3.97 0.28
CA ASN A 79 3.27 3.38 1.53
C ASN A 79 4.34 2.43 2.08
N PRO A 80 5.21 2.87 3.02
CA PRO A 80 6.34 2.03 3.44
C PRO A 80 5.87 0.71 4.08
N PRO A 81 6.53 -0.42 3.80
CA PRO A 81 6.18 -1.68 4.40
C PRO A 81 6.45 -1.68 5.91
N CYS A 82 5.62 -2.41 6.66
CA CYS A 82 5.83 -2.65 8.08
C CYS A 82 5.69 -4.14 8.40
N ILE A 83 6.03 -4.53 9.63
CA ILE A 83 6.02 -5.94 10.04
C ILE A 83 4.60 -6.54 10.10
N HIS A 84 3.56 -5.72 10.24
CA HIS A 84 2.19 -6.21 10.49
C HIS A 84 1.61 -7.00 9.31
N PRO A 85 1.60 -6.49 8.06
CA PRO A 85 1.24 -7.30 6.89
C PRO A 85 2.07 -8.58 6.78
N GLY A 86 3.36 -8.50 7.11
CA GLY A 86 4.25 -9.64 7.13
C GLY A 86 3.76 -10.78 8.04
N LYS A 87 3.25 -10.45 9.23
CA LYS A 87 2.66 -11.43 10.17
C LYS A 87 1.36 -12.03 9.62
N VAL A 88 0.51 -11.22 8.99
CA VAL A 88 -0.72 -11.72 8.34
C VAL A 88 -0.37 -12.71 7.23
N ILE A 89 0.67 -12.44 6.44
CA ILE A 89 1.15 -13.37 5.41
C ILE A 89 1.63 -14.68 6.04
N GLU A 90 2.44 -14.63 7.10
CA GLU A 90 2.89 -15.84 7.83
C GLU A 90 1.70 -16.72 8.26
N GLU A 91 0.67 -16.10 8.84
CA GLU A 91 -0.55 -16.79 9.27
C GLU A 91 -1.31 -17.39 8.08
N LYS A 92 -1.45 -16.65 6.97
CA LYS A 92 -2.20 -17.12 5.79
C LYS A 92 -1.47 -18.21 5.00
N THR A 93 -0.14 -18.15 4.93
CA THR A 93 0.65 -19.11 4.17
C THR A 93 1.19 -20.25 5.03
N GLN A 94 1.03 -20.19 6.36
CA GLN A 94 1.61 -21.13 7.33
C GLN A 94 3.14 -21.27 7.19
N GLN A 95 3.79 -20.19 6.75
CA GLN A 95 5.25 -20.14 6.58
C GLN A 95 5.88 -19.29 7.68
N VAL A 96 6.97 -19.77 8.26
CA VAL A 96 7.67 -19.06 9.34
C VAL A 96 8.71 -18.08 8.80
N LYS A 97 8.93 -16.99 9.53
CA LYS A 97 9.95 -15.96 9.24
C LYS A 97 9.71 -15.23 7.91
N ILE A 98 8.46 -15.15 7.43
CA ILE A 98 8.07 -14.29 6.30
C ILE A 98 7.98 -12.83 6.73
N ALA A 99 7.54 -12.54 7.95
CA ALA A 99 7.32 -11.16 8.38
C ALA A 99 8.54 -10.22 8.21
N PRO A 100 9.77 -10.58 8.64
CA PRO A 100 10.95 -9.75 8.38
C PRO A 100 11.40 -9.75 6.91
N LYS A 101 11.11 -10.82 6.15
CA LYS A 101 11.43 -10.89 4.71
C LYS A 101 10.50 -10.00 3.90
N PHE A 102 9.21 -9.94 4.26
CA PHE A 102 8.22 -9.09 3.62
C PHE A 102 8.65 -7.63 3.62
N VAL A 103 9.16 -7.11 4.73
CA VAL A 103 9.61 -5.71 4.82
C VAL A 103 10.70 -5.40 3.78
N LYS A 104 11.59 -6.36 3.51
CA LYS A 104 12.64 -6.21 2.49
C LYS A 104 12.08 -6.37 1.08
N ALA A 105 11.28 -7.41 0.83
CA ALA A 105 10.73 -7.71 -0.48
C ALA A 105 9.76 -6.64 -1.00
N ALA A 106 8.98 -6.05 -0.09
CA ALA A 106 8.00 -5.02 -0.39
C ALA A 106 8.58 -3.59 -0.39
N HIS A 107 9.87 -3.42 -0.13
CA HIS A 107 10.50 -2.10 -0.18
C HIS A 107 10.39 -1.53 -1.60
N GLN A 108 9.82 -0.32 -1.75
CA GLN A 108 9.49 0.30 -3.05
C GLN A 108 8.53 -0.53 -3.93
N LYS A 109 7.78 -1.46 -3.34
CA LYS A 109 6.79 -2.31 -4.03
C LYS A 109 5.54 -2.54 -3.17
N ARG A 110 5.24 -1.59 -2.27
CA ARG A 110 4.09 -1.65 -1.35
C ARG A 110 3.05 -0.58 -1.72
N GLY A 111 2.97 -0.22 -2.99
CA GLY A 111 2.01 0.74 -3.50
C GLY A 111 2.08 2.09 -2.79
N ILE A 112 0.96 2.79 -2.79
CA ILE A 112 0.86 4.19 -2.39
C ILE A 112 -0.27 4.43 -1.40
N VAL A 113 -0.21 5.59 -0.78
CA VAL A 113 -1.34 6.17 -0.04
C VAL A 113 -1.89 7.37 -0.78
N CYS A 114 -3.19 7.58 -0.65
CA CYS A 114 -3.90 8.68 -1.27
C CYS A 114 -4.84 9.38 -0.28
N SER A 115 -5.18 10.62 -0.60
CA SER A 115 -6.30 11.37 0.00
C SER A 115 -7.38 11.63 -1.05
N VAL A 116 -8.64 11.78 -0.61
CA VAL A 116 -9.75 12.11 -1.51
C VAL A 116 -9.66 13.58 -1.89
N GLU A 117 -9.45 13.87 -3.17
CA GLU A 117 -9.44 15.23 -3.72
C GLU A 117 -10.84 15.65 -4.17
N ARG A 118 -11.61 14.72 -4.77
CA ARG A 118 -13.01 14.94 -5.15
C ARG A 118 -13.85 13.70 -4.80
N PRO A 119 -14.92 13.83 -4.00
CA PRO A 119 -15.79 12.71 -3.68
C PRO A 119 -16.64 12.27 -4.88
N GLY A 120 -17.00 10.99 -4.89
CA GLY A 120 -17.89 10.35 -5.88
C GLY A 120 -17.91 8.83 -5.69
N GLU A 121 -18.77 8.14 -6.43
CA GLU A 121 -18.88 6.68 -6.40
C GLU A 121 -17.73 6.02 -7.19
N ILE A 122 -17.33 4.82 -6.79
CA ILE A 122 -16.27 4.03 -7.43
C ILE A 122 -16.70 2.58 -7.63
#